data_AF-A0A0J8JP68-F1
#
_entry.id   AF-A0A0J8JP68-F1
#
_cell.length_a   1.000
_cell.length_b   1.000
_cell.length_c   1.000
_cell.angle_alpha   90.00
_cell.angle_beta   90.00
_cell.angle_gamma   90.00
#
_symmetry.space_group_name_H-M   'P 1'
#
loop_
_entity.id
_entity.type
_entity.pdbx_description
1 polymer ?
#
loop_
_entity_poly.entity_id
_entity_poly.type
_entity_poly.pdbx_seq_one_letter_code
_entity_poly.pdbx_strand_id
1 'polypeptide(L)'
;MKFYFSIPILLGICLSILSVLYKSFDFYSFLISIFGGTLFYCTPYIAWLIFTYFIKPANAVVHAGYIGSTLSLVLISSFWLLPQDPSGLPIQWMAYWPLSGILIMFCAVVTYVYIRVR
;
A
#
# COMPACT_ATOMS: atom_id res chain seq x y z
N MET A 1 -8.36 -9.50 -12.15
CA MET A 1 -7.69 -8.22 -11.85
C MET A 1 -8.49 -7.30 -10.90
N LYS A 2 -9.50 -7.78 -10.15
CA LYS A 2 -10.54 -6.88 -9.62
C LYS A 2 -10.47 -6.54 -8.11
N PHE A 3 -9.54 -7.10 -7.31
CA PHE A 3 -9.62 -6.97 -5.83
C PHE A 3 -8.35 -6.52 -5.10
N TYR A 4 -7.28 -6.09 -5.77
CA TYR A 4 -6.06 -5.66 -5.06
C TYR A 4 -6.13 -4.26 -4.46
N PHE A 5 -6.99 -3.40 -5.00
CA PHE A 5 -7.14 -2.02 -4.53
C PHE A 5 -8.08 -1.88 -3.34
N SER A 6 -8.90 -2.89 -3.01
CA SER A 6 -9.85 -2.78 -1.91
C SER A 6 -9.15 -2.49 -0.58
N ILE A 7 -8.03 -3.15 -0.30
CA ILE A 7 -7.27 -2.99 0.94
C ILE A 7 -6.72 -1.56 1.11
N PRO A 8 -5.89 -1.02 0.19
CA PRO A 8 -5.36 0.34 0.35
C PRO A 8 -6.46 1.41 0.31
N ILE A 9 -7.55 1.20 -0.44
CA ILE A 9 -8.69 2.13 -0.47
C ILE A 9 -9.42 2.13 0.87
N LEU A 10 -9.76 0.96 1.41
CA LEU A 10 -10.43 0.85 2.70
C LEU A 10 -9.60 1.50 3.80
N LEU A 11 -8.28 1.26 3.82
CA LEU A 11 -7.40 1.90 4.79
C LEU A 11 -7.41 3.43 4.66
N GLY A 12 -7.29 3.97 3.44
CA GLY A 12 -7.33 5.42 3.19
C GLY A 12 -8.64 6.06 3.67
N ILE A 13 -9.77 5.42 3.40
CA ILE A 13 -11.09 5.86 3.88
C ILE A 13 -11.16 5.81 5.40
N CYS A 14 -10.78 4.70 6.03
CA CYS A 14 -10.80 4.53 7.49
C CYS A 14 -9.97 5.61 8.20
N LEU A 15 -8.76 5.89 7.72
CA LEU A 15 -7.89 6.91 8.32
C LEU A 15 -8.44 8.33 8.14
N SER A 16 -9.14 8.59 7.04
CA SER A 16 -9.79 9.89 6.80
C SER A 16 -11.01 10.11 7.68
N ILE A 17 -11.77 9.05 7.97
CA ILE A 17 -12.86 9.11 8.95
C ILE A 17 -12.28 9.34 10.35
N LEU A 18 -11.22 8.62 10.72
CA LEU A 18 -10.56 8.80 12.02
C LEU A 18 -10.01 10.23 12.19
N SER A 19 -9.41 10.83 11.15
CA SER A 19 -8.89 12.19 11.25
C SER A 19 -9.97 13.24 11.54
N VAL A 20 -11.18 13.03 11.01
CA VAL A 20 -12.37 13.86 11.30
C VAL A 20 -12.92 13.63 12.71
N LEU A 21 -12.84 12.41 13.23
CA LEU A 21 -13.31 12.12 14.59
C LEU A 21 -12.43 12.76 15.67
N TYR A 22 -11.12 12.88 15.41
CA TYR A 22 -10.15 13.44 16.37
C TYR A 22 -9.89 14.95 16.20
N LYS A 23 -10.32 15.59 15.11
CA LYS A 23 -10.14 17.02 14.85
C LYS A 23 -11.48 17.69 14.52
N SER A 24 -11.58 19.00 14.71
CA SER A 24 -12.76 19.76 14.21
C SER A 24 -12.91 19.54 12.70
N PHE A 25 -14.12 19.21 12.25
CA PHE A 25 -14.39 18.93 10.84
C PHE A 25 -14.08 20.14 9.96
N ASP A 26 -13.11 19.96 9.06
CA ASP A 26 -12.85 20.85 7.94
C ASP A 26 -12.98 20.03 6.65
N PHE A 27 -13.92 20.43 5.80
CA PHE A 27 -14.23 19.75 4.55
C PHE A 27 -13.03 19.69 3.62
N TYR A 28 -12.22 20.75 3.56
CA TYR A 28 -11.03 20.79 2.71
C TYR A 28 -9.97 19.80 3.19
N SER A 29 -9.68 19.81 4.50
CA SER A 29 -8.78 18.84 5.13
C SER A 29 -9.27 17.39 4.98
N PHE A 30 -10.59 17.16 5.02
CA PHE A 30 -11.16 15.84 4.78
C PHE A 30 -10.94 15.36 3.35
N LEU A 31 -11.18 16.21 2.35
CA LEU A 31 -10.94 15.87 0.94
C LEU A 31 -9.46 15.57 0.67
N ILE A 32 -8.54 16.37 1.24
CA ILE A 32 -7.11 16.09 1.13
C ILE A 32 -6.76 14.76 1.80
N SER A 33 -7.33 14.47 2.96
CA SER A 33 -7.07 13.22 3.68
C SER A 33 -7.56 12.01 2.89
N ILE A 34 -8.79 12.08 2.34
CA ILE A 34 -9.39 10.95 1.63
C ILE A 34 -8.72 10.70 0.29
N PHE A 35 -8.53 11.72 -0.54
CA PHE A 35 -7.92 11.54 -1.86
C PHE A 35 -6.41 11.39 -1.75
N GLY A 36 -5.75 12.25 -0.98
CA GLY A 36 -4.30 12.20 -0.79
C GLY A 36 -3.86 10.92 -0.09
N GLY A 37 -4.53 10.54 1.00
CA GLY A 37 -4.23 9.31 1.73
C GLY A 37 -4.51 8.06 0.89
N THR A 38 -5.67 7.99 0.24
CA THR A 38 -6.01 6.84 -0.62
C THR A 38 -5.03 6.69 -1.78
N LEU A 39 -4.70 7.79 -2.47
CA LEU A 39 -3.70 7.76 -3.56
C LEU A 39 -2.34 7.32 -3.06
N PHE A 40 -1.90 7.83 -1.91
CA PHE A 40 -0.63 7.46 -1.29
C PHE A 40 -0.53 5.95 -1.02
N TYR A 41 -1.58 5.34 -0.45
CA TYR A 41 -1.60 3.90 -0.21
C TYR A 41 -1.73 3.08 -1.50
N CYS A 42 -2.40 3.62 -2.50
CA CYS A 42 -2.55 2.96 -3.81
C CYS A 42 -1.28 3.04 -4.66
N THR A 43 -0.35 3.96 -4.41
CA THR A 43 0.82 4.19 -5.29
C THR A 43 1.61 2.91 -5.60
N PRO A 44 2.00 2.05 -4.64
CA PRO A 44 2.73 0.83 -4.97
C PRO A 44 1.90 -0.19 -5.76
N TYR A 45 0.59 -0.24 -5.53
CA TYR A 45 -0.34 -1.08 -6.30
C TYR A 45 -0.45 -0.60 -7.75
N ILE A 46 -0.53 0.72 -7.96
CA ILE A 46 -0.54 1.33 -9.30
C ILE A 46 0.80 1.10 -10.00
N ALA A 47 1.93 1.27 -9.31
CA ALA A 47 3.24 1.03 -9.89
C ALA A 47 3.41 -0.43 -10.35
N TRP A 48 3.00 -1.39 -9.52
CA TRP A 48 3.01 -2.81 -9.89
C TRP A 48 2.04 -3.13 -11.02
N LEU A 49 0.86 -2.52 -11.02
CA LEU A 49 -0.10 -2.61 -12.11
C LEU A 49 0.50 -2.14 -13.45
N ILE A 50 1.15 -0.97 -13.45
CA ILE A 50 1.81 -0.43 -14.64
C ILE A 50 2.90 -1.39 -15.12
N PHE A 51 3.75 -1.89 -14.21
CA PHE A 51 4.79 -2.87 -14.55
C PHE A 51 4.20 -4.14 -15.17
N THR A 52 3.17 -4.72 -14.56
CA THR A 52 2.54 -5.96 -15.04
C THR A 52 1.80 -5.77 -16.37
N TYR A 53 1.29 -4.57 -16.65
CA TYR A 53 0.71 -4.22 -17.95
C TYR A 53 1.74 -4.29 -19.08
N PHE A 54 2.95 -3.79 -18.85
CA PHE A 54 4.03 -3.80 -19.85
C PHE A 54 4.71 -5.17 -19.98
N ILE A 55 5.05 -5.80 -18.87
CA ILE A 55 5.86 -7.04 -18.86
C ILE A 55 5.02 -8.30 -19.08
N LYS A 56 3.72 -8.25 -18.75
CA LYS A 56 2.79 -9.38 -18.85
C LYS A 56 3.33 -10.68 -18.22
N PRO A 57 3.81 -10.66 -16.96
CA PRO A 57 4.31 -11.86 -16.31
C PRO A 57 3.18 -12.86 -16.03
N ALA A 58 3.54 -14.10 -15.67
CA ALA A 58 2.58 -15.11 -15.27
C ALA A 58 1.68 -14.63 -14.10
N ASN A 59 0.41 -15.03 -14.10
CA ASN A 59 -0.57 -14.58 -13.09
C ASN A 59 -0.10 -14.77 -11.64
N ALA A 60 0.60 -15.87 -11.34
CA ALA A 60 1.15 -16.12 -10.01
C ALA A 60 2.16 -15.04 -9.58
N VAL A 61 3.01 -14.57 -10.50
CA VAL A 61 3.97 -13.47 -10.23
C VAL A 61 3.23 -12.15 -10.01
N VAL A 62 2.18 -11.89 -10.80
CA VAL A 62 1.31 -10.72 -10.63
C VAL A 62 0.73 -10.70 -9.21
N HIS A 63 0.16 -11.83 -8.76
CA HIS A 63 -0.41 -11.97 -7.43
C HIS A 63 0.63 -11.81 -6.32
N ALA A 64 1.82 -12.39 -6.50
CA ALA A 64 2.90 -12.29 -5.54
C ALA A 64 3.35 -10.84 -5.30
N GLY A 65 3.43 -10.02 -6.37
CA GLY A 65 3.75 -8.60 -6.20
C GLY A 65 2.68 -7.84 -5.39
N TYR A 66 1.39 -8.07 -5.64
CA TYR A 66 0.33 -7.46 -4.84
C TYR A 66 0.29 -7.95 -3.39
N ILE A 67 0.67 -9.20 -3.14
CA ILE A 67 0.87 -9.73 -1.78
C ILE A 67 2.02 -8.96 -1.10
N GLY A 68 3.12 -8.71 -1.81
CA GLY A 68 4.24 -7.88 -1.34
C GLY A 68 3.80 -6.48 -0.93
N SER A 69 3.02 -5.78 -1.78
CA SER A 69 2.46 -4.45 -1.44
C SER A 69 1.51 -4.49 -0.24
N THR A 70 0.76 -5.57 -0.08
CA THR A 70 -0.16 -5.71 1.06
C THR A 70 0.59 -5.99 2.35
N LEU A 71 1.64 -6.81 2.29
CA LEU A 71 2.54 -7.07 3.42
C LEU A 71 3.24 -5.80 3.89
N SER A 72 3.77 -4.97 2.99
CA SER A 72 4.38 -3.70 3.37
C SER A 72 3.37 -2.78 4.05
N LEU A 73 2.14 -2.70 3.52
CA LEU A 73 1.08 -1.88 4.09
C LEU A 73 0.73 -2.34 5.50
N VAL A 74 0.56 -3.65 5.71
CA VAL A 74 0.28 -4.24 7.02
C VAL A 74 1.42 -3.98 8.01
N LEU A 75 2.68 -4.19 7.59
CA LEU A 75 3.85 -3.97 8.45
C LEU A 75 3.95 -2.51 8.89
N ILE A 76 3.91 -1.58 7.95
CA ILE A 76 4.05 -0.16 8.28
C ILE A 76 2.85 0.34 9.08
N SER A 77 1.64 -0.13 8.77
CA SER A 77 0.45 0.13 9.57
C SER A 77 0.62 -0.40 11.00
N SER A 78 1.17 -1.60 11.19
CA SER A 78 1.39 -2.15 12.53
C SER A 78 2.39 -1.35 13.36
N PHE A 79 3.36 -0.70 12.72
CA PHE A 79 4.35 0.13 13.43
C PHE A 79 3.83 1.52 13.79
N TRP A 80 2.87 2.08 13.05
CA TRP A 80 2.37 3.44 13.33
C TRP A 80 1.04 3.45 14.08
N LEU A 81 0.14 2.48 13.86
CA LEU A 81 -1.22 2.52 14.42
C LEU A 81 -1.18 2.21 15.91
N LEU A 82 -0.25 1.35 16.33
CA LEU A 82 -0.17 0.83 17.70
C LEU A 82 1.30 0.53 18.06
N PRO A 83 1.97 1.37 18.87
CA PRO A 83 1.54 2.64 19.48
C PRO A 83 1.56 3.81 18.49
N GLN A 84 0.77 4.86 18.77
CA GLN A 84 0.85 6.12 18.01
C GLN A 84 2.26 6.69 18.10
N ASP A 85 2.87 6.99 16.95
CA ASP A 85 4.21 7.57 16.87
C ASP A 85 4.28 8.89 17.67
N PRO A 86 5.05 8.94 18.78
CA PRO A 86 5.15 10.14 19.61
C PRO A 86 5.88 11.29 18.91
N SER A 87 6.64 11.01 17.84
CA SER A 87 7.35 12.05 17.08
C SER A 87 6.43 12.85 16.16
N GLY A 88 5.22 12.34 15.90
CA GLY A 88 4.29 12.93 14.93
C GLY A 88 4.84 12.97 13.50
N LEU A 89 5.97 12.28 13.24
CA LEU A 89 6.61 12.28 11.95
C LEU A 89 5.82 11.40 10.98
N PRO A 90 5.80 11.76 9.70
CA PRO A 90 5.18 10.96 8.66
C PRO A 90 6.03 9.73 8.32
N ILE A 91 6.41 8.89 9.29
CA ILE A 91 7.19 7.63 9.08
C ILE A 91 6.53 6.78 7.99
N GLN A 92 5.20 6.77 7.97
CA GLN A 92 4.39 6.17 6.92
C GLN A 92 4.75 6.64 5.51
N TRP A 93 5.00 7.93 5.34
CA TRP A 93 5.34 8.54 4.04
C TRP A 93 6.73 8.19 3.58
N MET A 94 7.67 8.00 4.51
CA MET A 94 9.07 7.72 4.19
C MET A 94 9.34 6.23 3.98
N ALA A 95 8.70 5.35 4.75
CA ALA A 95 9.04 3.93 4.79
C ALA A 95 8.12 3.05 3.94
N TYR A 96 6.85 3.43 3.73
CA TYR A 96 5.89 2.59 3.03
C TYR A 96 6.29 2.30 1.58
N TRP A 97 6.63 3.33 0.80
CA TRP A 97 6.96 3.13 -0.62
C TRP A 97 8.24 2.31 -0.82
N PRO A 98 9.37 2.61 -0.15
CA PRO A 98 10.58 1.80 -0.29
C PRO A 98 10.36 0.34 0.14
N LEU A 99 9.70 0.11 1.28
CA LEU A 99 9.43 -1.25 1.75
C LEU A 99 8.53 -2.00 0.78
N SER A 100 7.52 -1.33 0.22
CA SER A 100 6.65 -1.92 -0.81
C SER A 100 7.46 -2.34 -2.03
N GLY A 101 8.36 -1.49 -2.54
CA GLY A 101 9.23 -1.83 -3.66
C GLY A 101 10.07 -3.09 -3.39
N ILE A 102 10.68 -3.17 -2.20
CA ILE A 102 11.48 -4.32 -1.78
C ILE A 102 10.63 -5.60 -1.72
N LEU A 103 9.49 -5.56 -1.04
CA LEU A 103 8.64 -6.74 -0.86
C LEU A 103 7.95 -7.18 -2.16
N ILE A 104 7.52 -6.24 -3.01
CA ILE A 104 7.01 -6.55 -4.35
C ILE A 104 8.06 -7.33 -5.14
N MET A 105 9.29 -6.79 -5.22
CA MET A 105 10.38 -7.41 -5.96
C MET A 105 10.74 -8.78 -5.39
N PHE A 106 10.88 -8.89 -4.07
CA PHE A 106 11.19 -10.14 -3.39
C PHE A 106 10.14 -11.22 -3.69
N CYS A 107 8.85 -10.93 -3.44
CA CYS A 107 7.77 -11.89 -3.67
C CYS A 107 7.64 -12.27 -5.15
N ALA A 108 7.74 -11.28 -6.06
CA ALA A 108 7.64 -11.53 -7.49
C ALA A 108 8.80 -12.35 -8.04
N VAL A 109 10.05 -12.04 -7.65
CA VAL A 109 11.25 -12.75 -8.11
C VAL A 109 11.29 -14.17 -7.57
N VAL A 110 11.03 -14.37 -6.28
CA VAL A 110 10.98 -15.72 -5.68
C VAL A 110 9.92 -16.57 -6.38
N THR A 111 8.73 -16.01 -6.62
CA THR A 111 7.65 -16.72 -7.32
C THR A 111 8.02 -17.03 -8.77
N TYR A 112 8.67 -16.09 -9.46
CA TYR A 112 9.14 -16.30 -10.84
C TYR A 112 10.15 -17.45 -10.92
N VAL A 113 11.16 -17.45 -10.03
CA VAL A 113 12.17 -18.52 -9.98
C VAL A 113 11.53 -19.85 -9.64
N TYR A 114 10.63 -19.89 -8.65
CA TYR A 114 9.93 -21.11 -8.26
C TYR A 114 9.15 -21.73 -9.43
N ILE A 115 8.44 -20.92 -10.22
CA ILE A 115 7.68 -21.38 -11.39
C ILE A 115 8.60 -21.89 -12.51
N ARG A 116 9.83 -21.39 -12.61
CA ARG A 116 10.79 -21.79 -13.65
C ARG A 116 11.56 -23.07 -13.33
N VAL A 117 11.78 -23.34 -12.05
CA VAL A 117 12.52 -24.52 -11.58
C VAL A 117 11.62 -25.76 -11.50
N ARG A 118 10.29 -25.57 -11.46
CA ARG A 118 9.29 -26.63 -11.43
C ARG A 118 8.72 -26.89 -12.82
#